data_AF-O16798-F1
#
_entry.id   AF-O16798-F1
#
_cell.length_a   1.000
_cell.length_b   1.000
_cell.length_c   1.000
_cell.angle_alpha   90.00
_cell.angle_beta   90.00
_cell.angle_gamma   90.00
#
_symmetry.space_group_name_H-M   'P 1'
#
loop_
_entity.id
_entity.type
_entity.pdbx_description
1 polymer ?
#
loop_
_entity_poly.entity_id
_entity_poly.type
_entity_poly.pdbx_seq_one_letter_code
_entity_poly.pdbx_strand_id
1 'polypeptide(L)'
;VNGRPLPNAIRLRIVELAQLGIRPCDISRQLRVSHGCVSKILARYNETGSILPGAIGGSKPRVTTPNVVKKIREYKQRDPGIFA
;
A
#
# COMPACT_ATOMS: atom_id res chain seq x y z
N VAL A 1 17.18 8.91 -2.64
CA VAL A 1 16.04 8.61 -1.72
C VAL A 1 14.67 8.74 -2.40
N ASN A 2 14.59 9.29 -3.61
CA ASN A 2 13.32 9.47 -4.33
C ASN A 2 12.64 8.13 -4.69
N GLY A 3 11.32 8.06 -4.49
CA GLY A 3 10.49 6.91 -4.87
C GLY A 3 10.21 5.88 -3.76
N ARG A 4 10.88 5.96 -2.60
CA ARG A 4 10.60 5.07 -1.45
C ARG A 4 9.63 5.71 -0.45
N PRO A 5 8.78 4.92 0.23
CA PRO A 5 7.96 5.42 1.33
C PRO A 5 8.79 6.06 2.46
N LEU A 6 8.18 6.97 3.21
CA LEU A 6 8.75 7.39 4.49
C LEU A 6 8.91 6.20 5.44
N PRO A 7 9.95 6.19 6.30
CA PRO A 7 10.10 5.17 7.33
C PRO A 7 8.86 5.05 8.21
N ASN A 8 8.51 3.82 8.61
CA ASN A 8 7.30 3.57 9.42
C ASN A 8 7.28 4.36 10.73
N ALA A 9 8.44 4.56 11.37
CA ALA A 9 8.54 5.38 12.58
C ALA A 9 8.06 6.82 12.37
N ILE A 10 8.39 7.44 11.23
CA ILE A 10 7.93 8.79 10.89
C ILE A 10 6.44 8.79 10.57
N ARG A 11 5.95 7.78 9.86
CA ARG A 11 4.53 7.63 9.52
C ARG A 11 3.67 7.47 10.77
N LEU A 12 4.12 6.66 11.74
CA LEU A 12 3.49 6.52 13.05
C LEU A 12 3.48 7.84 13.80
N ARG A 13 4.63 8.53 13.85
CA ARG A 13 4.74 9.81 14.55
C ARG A 13 3.82 10.90 13.99
N ILE A 14 3.59 10.92 12.67
CA ILE A 14 2.61 11.81 12.04
C ILE A 14 1.20 11.57 12.59
N VAL A 15 0.79 10.31 12.73
CA VAL A 15 -0.54 9.95 13.24
C VAL A 15 -0.67 10.29 14.73
N GLU A 16 0.34 9.95 15.54
CA GLU A 16 0.35 10.28 16.97
C GLU A 16 0.17 11.78 17.23
N LEU A 17 0.95 12.63 16.53
CA LEU A 17 0.86 14.08 16.70
C LEU A 17 -0.52 14.62 16.28
N ALA A 18 -1.11 14.06 15.23
CA ALA A 18 -2.46 14.44 14.81
C ALA A 18 -3.53 14.02 15.83
N GLN A 19 -3.39 12.84 16.45
CA GLN A 19 -4.27 12.37 17.53
C GLN A 19 -4.15 13.23 18.80
N LEU A 20 -2.98 13.81 19.04
CA LEU A 20 -2.76 14.82 20.08
C LEU A 20 -3.32 16.22 19.72
N GLY A 21 -3.99 16.37 18.57
CA GLY A 21 -4.60 17.61 18.12
C GLY A 21 -3.63 18.61 17.47
N ILE A 22 -2.39 18.21 17.18
CA ILE A 22 -1.43 19.08 16.50
C ILE A 22 -1.84 19.26 15.03
N ARG A 23 -1.81 20.51 14.56
CA ARG A 23 -2.21 20.83 13.19
C ARG A 23 -1.24 20.20 12.17
N PRO A 24 -1.71 19.71 11.02
CA PRO A 24 -0.85 19.11 9.99
C PRO A 24 0.31 20.00 9.51
N CYS A 25 0.11 21.32 9.49
CA CYS A 25 1.16 22.28 9.12
C CYS A 25 2.28 22.34 10.17
N ASP A 26 1.95 22.20 11.46
CA ASP A 26 2.92 22.14 12.56
C ASP A 26 3.67 20.79 12.54
N ILE A 27 2.97 19.68 12.30
CA ILE A 27 3.58 18.34 12.12
C ILE A 27 4.60 18.35 10.98
N SER A 28 4.23 18.94 9.84
CA SER A 28 5.11 19.07 8.67
C SER A 28 6.41 19.80 9.01
N ARG A 29 6.32 20.92 9.75
CA ARG A 29 7.49 21.68 10.21
C ARG A 29 8.34 20.89 11.20
N GLN A 30 7.72 20.28 12.21
CA GLN A 30 8.42 19.54 13.27
C GLN A 30 9.18 18.33 12.73
N LEU A 31 8.55 17.53 11.87
CA LEU A 31 9.13 16.28 11.35
C LEU A 31 9.96 16.49 10.08
N ARG A 32 10.04 17.73 9.56
CA ARG A 32 10.71 18.08 8.30
C ARG A 32 10.22 17.23 7.11
N VAL A 33 8.91 16.97 7.09
CA VAL A 33 8.22 16.21 6.03
C VAL A 33 7.34 17.19 5.24
N SER A 34 7.22 16.99 3.93
CA SER A 34 6.37 17.85 3.11
C SER A 34 4.91 17.80 3.53
N HIS A 35 4.24 18.95 3.50
CA HIS A 35 2.83 19.06 3.88
C HIS A 35 1.93 18.07 3.11
N GLY A 36 2.17 17.90 1.81
CA GLY A 36 1.44 16.94 0.99
C GLY A 36 1.65 15.48 1.42
N CYS A 37 2.82 15.12 1.95
CA CYS A 37 3.06 13.79 2.48
C CYS A 37 2.33 13.56 3.82
N VAL A 38 2.35 14.56 4.72
CA VAL A 38 1.57 14.54 5.98
C VAL A 38 0.08 14.36 5.68
N SER A 39 -0.47 15.19 4.80
CA SER A 39 -1.89 15.12 4.39
C SER A 39 -2.26 13.75 3.83
N LYS A 40 -1.44 13.19 2.92
CA LYS A 40 -1.68 11.87 2.31
C LYS A 40 -1.63 10.72 3.32
N ILE A 41 -0.77 10.80 4.33
CA ILE A 41 -0.68 9.79 5.39
C ILE A 41 -1.92 9.86 6.29
N LEU A 42 -2.31 11.06 6.72
CA LEU A 42 -3.49 11.24 7.58
C LEU A 42 -4.78 10.84 6.87
N ALA A 43 -4.95 11.20 5.60
CA ALA A 43 -6.10 10.77 4.79
C ALA A 43 -6.20 9.24 4.73
N ARG A 44 -5.10 8.55 4.39
CA ARG A 44 -5.06 7.08 4.35
C ARG A 44 -5.37 6.45 5.71
N TYR A 45 -4.84 7.03 6.79
CA TYR A 45 -5.10 6.53 8.14
C TYR A 45 -6.57 6.67 8.52
N ASN A 46 -7.20 7.79 8.17
CA ASN A 46 -8.64 7.98 8.41
C ASN A 46 -9.50 7.04 7.56
N GLU A 47 -9.08 6.71 6.35
CA GLU A 47 -9.81 5.80 5.45
C GLU A 47 -9.65 4.31 5.84
N THR A 48 -8.48 3.91 6.33
CA THR A 48 -8.12 2.48 6.46
C THR A 48 -7.62 2.06 7.83
N GLY A 49 -7.29 3.00 8.72
CA GLY A 49 -6.59 2.74 9.98
C GLY A 49 -5.11 2.31 9.83
N SER A 50 -4.59 2.19 8.60
CA SER A 50 -3.25 1.65 8.37
C SER A 50 -2.20 2.75 8.22
N ILE A 51 -1.10 2.60 8.97
CA ILE A 51 0.11 3.40 8.77
C ILE A 51 0.99 2.84 7.65
N LEU A 52 0.73 1.64 7.12
CA LEU A 52 1.58 1.04 6.10
C LEU A 52 1.41 1.73 4.74
N PRO A 53 2.50 1.88 3.96
CA PRO A 53 2.38 2.34 2.58
C PRO A 53 1.58 1.33 1.75
N GLY A 54 0.95 1.81 0.68
CA GLY A 54 0.34 0.92 -0.31
C GLY A 54 1.40 0.06 -1.01
N ALA A 55 0.96 -1.03 -1.64
CA ALA A 55 1.84 -1.85 -2.47
C ALA A 55 2.48 -0.99 -3.58
N ILE A 56 3.79 -1.10 -3.75
CA ILE A 56 4.56 -0.40 -4.77
C ILE A 56 5.06 -1.43 -5.77
N GLY A 57 4.84 -1.15 -7.05
CA GLY A 57 5.22 -2.04 -8.15
C GLY A 57 4.23 -3.16 -8.40
N GLY A 58 4.68 -4.16 -9.14
CA GLY A 58 3.85 -5.25 -9.66
C GLY A 58 3.23 -4.92 -11.01
N SER A 59 2.72 -5.96 -11.67
CA SER A 59 1.97 -5.85 -12.91
C SER A 59 0.58 -6.46 -12.73
N LYS A 60 -0.42 -5.85 -13.37
CA LYS A 60 -1.72 -6.52 -13.49
C LYS A 60 -1.52 -7.80 -14.31
N PRO A 61 -2.14 -8.95 -13.94
CA PRO A 61 -2.06 -10.16 -14.74
C PRO A 61 -2.54 -9.90 -16.16
N ARG A 62 -1.66 -10.04 -17.16
CA ARG A 62 -2.00 -9.80 -18.57
C ARG A 62 -2.62 -11.04 -19.22
N VAL A 63 -2.07 -12.22 -18.93
CA VAL A 63 -2.49 -13.51 -19.52
C VAL A 63 -3.08 -14.46 -18.47
N THR A 64 -2.68 -14.32 -17.22
CA THR A 64 -3.10 -15.15 -16.09
C THR A 64 -4.40 -14.63 -15.48
N THR A 65 -5.41 -14.39 -16.31
CA THR A 65 -6.73 -13.96 -15.83
C THR A 65 -7.38 -15.07 -14.99
N PRO A 66 -8.28 -14.75 -14.05
CA PRO A 66 -8.95 -15.76 -13.22
C PRO A 66 -9.62 -16.87 -14.04
N ASN A 67 -10.19 -16.52 -15.20
CA ASN A 67 -10.83 -17.48 -16.11
C ASN A 67 -9.82 -18.46 -16.73
N VAL A 68 -8.66 -17.96 -17.18
CA VAL A 68 -7.59 -18.78 -17.74
C VAL A 68 -7.03 -19.73 -16.68
N VAL A 69 -6.79 -19.23 -15.46
CA VAL A 69 -6.33 -20.06 -14.33
C VAL A 69 -7.35 -21.14 -13.98
N LYS A 70 -8.64 -20.80 -13.98
CA LYS A 70 -9.72 -21.77 -13.74
C LYS A 70 -9.73 -22.86 -14.79
N LYS A 71 -9.61 -22.50 -16.08
CA LYS A 71 -9.58 -23.48 -17.19
C LYS A 71 -8.36 -24.40 -17.13
N ILE A 72 -7.18 -23.86 -16.83
CA ILE A 72 -5.96 -24.67 -16.62
C ILE A 72 -6.18 -25.70 -15.50
N ARG A 73 -6.78 -25.29 -14.38
CA ARG A 73 -7.11 -26.23 -13.28
C ARG A 73 -8.11 -27.30 -13.71
N GLU A 74 -9.17 -26.92 -14.42
CA GLU A 74 -10.14 -27.87 -14.96
C GLU A 74 -9.47 -28.89 -15.89
N TYR A 75 -8.57 -28.47 -16.77
CA TYR A 75 -7.84 -29.38 -17.67
C TYR A 75 -6.92 -30.32 -16.90
N LYS A 76 -6.13 -29.82 -15.93
CA LYS A 76 -5.26 -30.66 -15.09
C LYS A 76 -6.02 -31.65 -14.22
N GLN A 77 -7.22 -31.30 -13.76
CA GLN A 77 -8.07 -32.20 -12.97
C GLN A 77 -8.65 -33.33 -13.84
N ARG A 78 -9.02 -33.04 -15.08
CA ARG A 78 -9.55 -34.05 -16.03
C ARG A 78 -8.46 -34.98 -16.53
N ASP A 79 -7.28 -34.43 -16.82
CA ASP A 79 -6.11 -35.18 -17.25
C ASP A 79 -4.88 -34.72 -16.46
N PRO A 80 -4.52 -35.44 -15.39
CA PRO A 80 -3.32 -35.15 -14.61
C PRO A 80 -2.01 -35.20 -15.43
N GLY A 81 -1.99 -35.86 -16.59
CA GLY A 81 -0.83 -35.98 -17.48
C GLY A 81 -0.67 -34.85 -18.49
N ILE A 82 -1.67 -34.00 -18.70
CA ILE A 82 -1.72 -33.00 -19.80
C ILE A 82 -0.59 -31.95 -19.81
N PHE A 83 0.11 -31.79 -18.68
CA PHE A 83 1.23 -30.84 -18.54
C PHE A 83 2.52 -31.55 -18.06
N ALA A 84 2.61 -32.86 -18.25
CA ALA A 84 3.81 -33.65 -17.99
C ALA A 84 4.76 -33.62 -19.20
#